data_AF-A0A927U7L8-F1
#
_entry.id   AF-A0A927U7L8-F1
#
_cell.length_a   1.000
_cell.length_b   1.000
_cell.length_c   1.000
_cell.angle_alpha   90.00
_cell.angle_beta   90.00
_cell.angle_gamma   90.00
#
_symmetry.space_group_name_H-M   'P 1'
#
loop_
_entity.id
_entity.type
_entity.pdbx_description
1 polymer ?
#
loop_
_entity_poly.entity_id
_entity_poly.type
_entity_poly.pdbx_seq_one_letter_code
_entity_poly.pdbx_strand_id
1 'polypeptide(L)'
;MNIKLQGIDLLGNLGLKSTQDRLNRQAARDNKIAFFEQQKENLKNMKADTIDEIAKKLAMFHGYEDQIAAAKMEYNNAQMFHVFDEAQELAEKIAEAAEKNDPKTPEERREDMIEEATGVENDGMLDELMDNLTDAVEEVNEEMVEDLQQSSEEILSEDEFNQMMLTEEELEKLEQEKRIPVNYIPFDYRI
;
A
#
# COMPACT_ATOMS: atom_id res chain seq x y z
N MET A 1 -45.38 -17.89 22.29
CA MET A 1 -44.00 -17.81 22.80
C MET A 1 -43.21 -16.96 21.83
N ASN A 2 -43.03 -15.69 22.15
CA ASN A 2 -42.25 -14.76 21.33
C ASN A 2 -40.80 -14.85 21.77
N ILE A 3 -39.98 -15.57 21.00
CA ILE A 3 -38.54 -15.54 21.18
C ILE A 3 -38.07 -14.21 20.57
N LYS A 4 -38.00 -13.16 21.42
CA LYS A 4 -37.20 -11.98 21.12
C LYS A 4 -35.75 -12.44 21.17
N LEU A 5 -35.18 -12.75 20.00
CA LEU A 5 -33.73 -12.75 19.83
C LEU A 5 -33.27 -11.36 20.28
N GLN A 6 -32.66 -11.30 21.46
CA GLN A 6 -32.06 -10.11 22.00
C GLN A 6 -31.02 -9.67 20.98
N GLY A 7 -31.35 -8.60 20.26
CA GLY A 7 -30.39 -7.86 19.48
C GLY A 7 -29.23 -7.55 20.40
N ILE A 8 -28.06 -8.00 19.98
CA ILE A 8 -26.82 -7.39 20.41
C ILE A 8 -26.96 -5.93 19.98
N ASP A 9 -27.41 -5.05 20.88
CA ASP A 9 -27.27 -3.61 20.73
C ASP A 9 -25.79 -3.29 20.87
N LEU A 10 -25.04 -3.57 19.80
CA LEU A 10 -23.70 -3.06 19.56
C LEU A 10 -23.85 -1.54 19.36
N LEU A 11 -23.52 -0.84 20.43
CA LEU A 11 -23.55 0.61 20.66
C LEU A 11 -22.76 1.48 19.63
N GLY A 12 -22.65 1.11 18.35
CA GLY A 12 -21.71 1.76 17.41
C GLY A 12 -22.14 1.88 15.96
N ASN A 13 -23.40 1.65 15.59
CA ASN A 13 -23.77 1.50 14.18
C ASN A 13 -24.30 2.76 13.46
N LEU A 14 -24.00 3.95 13.98
CA LEU A 14 -24.50 5.23 13.44
C LEU A 14 -23.64 5.83 12.29
N GLY A 15 -22.71 5.09 11.69
CA GLY A 15 -21.88 5.65 10.61
C GLY A 15 -21.03 4.68 9.79
N LEU A 16 -21.25 3.37 9.86
CA LEU A 16 -20.53 2.41 9.02
C LEU A 16 -21.18 2.32 7.64
N LYS A 17 -20.35 2.28 6.58
CA LYS A 17 -20.81 2.18 5.19
C LYS A 17 -21.57 0.88 4.95
N SER A 18 -21.06 -0.22 5.51
CA SER A 18 -21.72 -1.53 5.58
C SER A 18 -23.18 -1.46 6.04
N THR A 19 -23.47 -0.66 7.06
CA THR A 19 -24.83 -0.50 7.61
C THR A 19 -25.79 0.25 6.69
N GLN A 20 -25.30 1.28 5.99
CA GLN A 20 -26.10 1.97 4.97
C GLN A 20 -26.39 1.04 3.79
N ASP A 21 -25.39 0.29 3.35
CA ASP A 21 -25.53 -0.66 2.25
C ASP A 21 -26.48 -1.81 2.58
N ARG A 22 -26.56 -2.23 3.85
CA ARG A 22 -27.56 -3.18 4.32
C ARG A 22 -28.98 -2.66 4.14
N LEU A 23 -29.24 -1.43 4.57
CA LEU A 23 -30.57 -0.81 4.45
C LEU A 23 -30.98 -0.65 2.98
N ASN A 24 -30.03 -0.24 2.12
CA ASN A 24 -30.27 -0.14 0.68
C ASN A 24 -30.62 -1.51 0.07
N ARG A 25 -29.89 -2.57 0.45
CA ARG A 25 -30.16 -3.95 -0.01
C ARG A 25 -31.50 -4.48 0.52
N GLN A 26 -31.89 -4.15 1.75
CA GLN A 26 -33.21 -4.47 2.30
C GLN A 26 -34.32 -3.79 1.50
N ALA A 27 -34.21 -2.48 1.28
CA ALA A 27 -35.18 -1.71 0.52
C ALA A 27 -35.31 -2.22 -0.92
N ALA A 28 -34.19 -2.54 -1.59
CA ALA A 28 -34.21 -3.11 -2.93
C ALA A 28 -34.95 -4.46 -2.98
N ARG A 29 -34.70 -5.35 -2.01
CA ARG A 29 -35.42 -6.63 -1.90
C ARG A 29 -36.91 -6.44 -1.64
N ASP A 30 -37.27 -5.57 -0.71
CA ASP A 30 -38.67 -5.33 -0.36
C ASP A 30 -39.44 -4.68 -1.53
N ASN A 31 -38.82 -3.75 -2.26
CA ASN A 31 -39.38 -3.19 -3.50
C ASN A 31 -39.62 -4.26 -4.57
N LYS A 32 -38.66 -5.18 -4.76
CA LYS A 32 -38.78 -6.29 -5.72
C LYS A 32 -39.90 -7.25 -5.33
N ILE A 33 -40.02 -7.57 -4.05
CA ILE A 33 -41.12 -8.41 -3.53
C ILE A 33 -42.46 -7.70 -3.72
N ALA A 34 -42.57 -6.43 -3.34
CA ALA A 34 -43.80 -5.65 -3.47
C ALA A 34 -44.29 -5.58 -4.93
N PHE A 35 -43.36 -5.42 -5.88
CA PHE A 35 -43.68 -5.45 -7.31
C PHE A 35 -44.32 -6.79 -7.73
N PHE A 36 -43.71 -7.92 -7.37
CA PHE A 36 -44.25 -9.24 -7.73
C PHE A 36 -45.53 -9.58 -6.97
N GLU A 37 -45.67 -9.13 -5.71
CA GLU A 37 -46.92 -9.25 -4.97
C GLU A 37 -48.04 -8.46 -5.64
N GLN A 38 -47.77 -7.24 -6.12
CA GLN A 38 -48.74 -6.46 -6.88
C GLN A 38 -49.11 -7.16 -8.19
N GLN A 39 -48.15 -7.76 -8.90
CA GLN A 39 -48.43 -8.54 -10.10
C GLN A 39 -49.28 -9.78 -9.81
N LYS A 40 -49.06 -10.46 -8.68
CA LYS A 40 -49.93 -11.56 -8.22
C LYS A 40 -51.34 -11.11 -7.89
N GLU A 41 -51.49 -9.95 -7.25
CA GLU A 41 -52.81 -9.35 -7.00
C GLU A 41 -53.50 -8.98 -8.33
N ASN A 42 -52.76 -8.42 -9.30
CA ASN A 42 -53.28 -8.11 -10.62
C ASN A 42 -53.76 -9.35 -11.38
N LEU A 43 -53.13 -10.52 -11.18
CA LEU A 43 -53.64 -11.78 -11.73
C LEU A 43 -55.06 -12.06 -11.27
N LYS A 44 -55.49 -11.67 -10.06
CA LYS A 44 -56.88 -11.88 -9.61
C LYS A 44 -57.90 -11.20 -10.53
N ASN A 45 -57.55 -10.05 -11.10
CA ASN A 45 -58.41 -9.28 -12.01
C ASN A 45 -58.42 -9.84 -13.44
N MET A 46 -57.48 -10.70 -13.80
CA MET A 46 -57.43 -11.35 -15.10
C MET A 46 -58.54 -12.42 -15.19
N LYS A 47 -59.52 -12.20 -16.08
CA LYS A 47 -60.52 -13.21 -16.41
C LYS A 47 -59.87 -14.36 -17.17
N ALA A 48 -60.28 -15.57 -16.86
CA ALA A 48 -59.86 -16.79 -17.53
C ALA A 48 -61.12 -17.65 -17.67
N ASP A 49 -61.58 -17.82 -18.90
CA ASP A 49 -62.86 -18.49 -19.20
C ASP A 49 -62.62 -19.91 -19.76
N THR A 50 -61.37 -20.22 -20.14
CA THR A 50 -60.96 -21.53 -20.66
C THR A 50 -59.92 -22.23 -19.76
N ILE A 51 -59.84 -23.56 -19.86
CA ILE A 51 -58.88 -24.37 -19.08
C ILE A 51 -57.43 -23.95 -19.39
N ASP A 52 -57.11 -23.65 -20.65
CA ASP A 52 -55.77 -23.22 -21.06
C ASP A 52 -55.39 -21.86 -20.49
N GLU A 53 -56.34 -20.92 -20.39
CA GLU A 53 -56.13 -19.62 -19.75
C GLU A 53 -55.92 -19.74 -18.24
N ILE A 54 -56.67 -20.64 -17.59
CA ILE A 54 -56.47 -20.95 -16.16
C ILE A 54 -55.07 -21.54 -15.94
N ALA A 55 -54.63 -22.46 -16.79
CA ALA A 55 -53.29 -23.04 -16.71
C ALA A 55 -52.19 -21.98 -16.90
N LYS A 56 -52.34 -21.07 -17.87
CA LYS A 56 -51.40 -19.95 -18.07
C LYS A 56 -51.36 -19.01 -16.86
N LYS A 57 -52.52 -18.67 -16.29
CA LYS A 57 -52.62 -17.83 -15.10
C LYS A 57 -51.94 -18.46 -13.88
N LEU A 58 -52.11 -19.77 -13.68
CA LEU A 58 -51.42 -20.52 -12.63
C LEU A 58 -49.90 -20.58 -12.87
N ALA A 59 -49.47 -20.81 -14.11
CA ALA A 59 -48.04 -20.78 -14.45
C ALA A 59 -47.41 -19.41 -14.16
N MET A 60 -48.09 -18.31 -14.48
CA MET A 60 -47.64 -16.95 -14.12
C MET A 60 -47.60 -16.75 -12.60
N PHE A 61 -48.61 -17.24 -11.88
CA PHE A 61 -48.67 -17.13 -10.42
C PHE A 61 -47.47 -17.84 -9.76
N HIS A 62 -47.18 -19.08 -10.17
CA HIS A 62 -46.03 -19.82 -9.67
C HIS A 62 -44.70 -19.18 -10.08
N GLY A 63 -44.60 -18.65 -11.30
CA GLY A 63 -43.42 -17.90 -11.74
C GLY A 63 -43.13 -16.67 -10.86
N TYR A 64 -44.16 -15.92 -10.46
CA TYR A 64 -43.98 -14.79 -9.54
C TYR A 64 -43.62 -15.25 -8.11
N GLU A 65 -44.17 -16.36 -7.61
CA GLU A 65 -43.76 -16.93 -6.32
C GLU A 65 -42.28 -17.34 -6.33
N ASP A 66 -41.82 -17.99 -7.40
CA ASP A 66 -40.43 -18.40 -7.56
C ASP A 66 -39.50 -17.18 -7.62
N GLN A 67 -39.92 -16.09 -8.27
CA GLN A 67 -39.17 -14.83 -8.30
C GLN A 67 -39.11 -14.14 -6.93
N ILE A 68 -40.19 -14.20 -6.15
CA ILE A 68 -40.20 -13.71 -4.76
C ILE A 68 -39.26 -14.56 -3.89
N ALA A 69 -39.29 -15.89 -4.04
CA ALA A 69 -38.39 -16.79 -3.33
C ALA A 69 -36.93 -16.54 -3.70
N ALA A 70 -36.63 -16.35 -4.99
CA ALA A 70 -35.31 -16.00 -5.48
C ALA A 70 -34.83 -14.67 -4.92
N ALA A 71 -35.68 -13.63 -4.88
CA ALA A 71 -35.32 -12.34 -4.28
C ALA A 71 -35.01 -12.44 -2.77
N LYS A 72 -35.72 -13.30 -2.04
CA LYS A 72 -35.42 -13.58 -0.62
C LYS A 72 -34.11 -14.36 -0.46
N MET A 73 -33.84 -15.32 -1.34
CA MET A 73 -32.60 -16.10 -1.33
C MET A 73 -31.39 -15.23 -1.69
N GLU A 74 -31.52 -14.36 -2.68
CA GLU A 74 -30.53 -13.37 -3.08
C GLU A 74 -30.17 -12.43 -1.91
N TYR A 75 -31.17 -11.94 -1.18
CA TYR A 75 -30.94 -11.15 0.03
C TYR A 75 -30.23 -11.97 1.13
N ASN A 76 -30.64 -13.22 1.35
CA ASN A 76 -30.00 -14.08 2.35
C ASN A 76 -28.51 -14.33 2.01
N ASN A 77 -28.22 -14.61 0.74
CA ASN A 77 -26.83 -14.72 0.27
C ASN A 77 -26.06 -13.40 0.47
N ALA A 78 -26.66 -12.26 0.13
CA ALA A 78 -26.05 -10.95 0.37
C ALA A 78 -25.82 -10.63 1.86
N GLN A 79 -26.66 -11.14 2.78
CA GLN A 79 -26.42 -10.99 4.21
C GLN A 79 -25.18 -11.74 4.68
N MET A 80 -24.85 -12.88 4.08
CA MET A 80 -23.60 -13.56 4.40
C MET A 80 -22.38 -12.70 4.04
N PHE A 81 -22.37 -12.11 2.85
CA PHE A 81 -21.27 -11.21 2.44
C PHE A 81 -21.17 -9.97 3.35
N HIS A 82 -22.29 -9.42 3.80
CA HIS A 82 -22.29 -8.28 4.71
C HIS A 82 -21.59 -8.57 6.06
N VAL A 83 -21.76 -9.77 6.62
CA VAL A 83 -21.06 -10.14 7.88
C VAL A 83 -19.54 -10.16 7.66
N PHE A 84 -19.09 -10.56 6.47
CA PHE A 84 -17.67 -10.47 6.10
C PHE A 84 -17.21 -9.02 5.91
N ASP A 85 -17.98 -8.19 5.20
CA ASP A 85 -17.67 -6.77 4.99
C ASP A 85 -17.55 -6.03 6.35
N GLU A 86 -18.48 -6.25 7.28
CA GLU A 86 -18.42 -5.65 8.63
C GLU A 86 -17.18 -6.12 9.41
N ALA A 87 -16.85 -7.42 9.34
CA ALA A 87 -15.67 -7.95 10.02
C ALA A 87 -14.38 -7.37 9.43
N GLN A 88 -14.33 -7.17 8.12
CA GLN A 88 -13.19 -6.55 7.45
C GLN A 88 -13.07 -5.06 7.81
N GLU A 89 -14.14 -4.27 7.73
CA GLU A 89 -14.13 -2.85 8.13
C GLU A 89 -13.67 -2.68 9.59
N LEU A 90 -14.05 -3.60 10.48
CA LEU A 90 -13.58 -3.60 11.86
C LEU A 90 -12.11 -3.97 11.97
N ALA A 91 -11.64 -4.96 11.22
CA ALA A 91 -10.24 -5.37 11.20
C ALA A 91 -9.33 -4.24 10.67
N GLU A 92 -9.74 -3.55 9.62
CA GLU A 92 -9.02 -2.39 9.06
C GLU A 92 -8.90 -1.28 10.10
N LYS A 93 -9.99 -0.92 10.79
CA LYS A 93 -9.94 0.08 11.87
C LYS A 93 -9.04 -0.33 13.03
N ILE A 94 -8.98 -1.61 13.35
CA ILE A 94 -8.09 -2.13 14.40
C ILE A 94 -6.63 -2.07 13.92
N ALA A 95 -6.36 -2.39 12.65
CA ALA A 95 -5.03 -2.31 12.07
C ALA A 95 -4.52 -0.87 12.01
N GLU A 96 -5.32 0.08 11.52
CA GLU A 96 -4.99 1.51 11.54
C GLU A 96 -4.74 2.02 12.97
N ALA A 97 -5.54 1.57 13.94
CA ALA A 97 -5.35 1.93 15.34
C ALA A 97 -4.09 1.30 15.95
N ALA A 98 -3.70 0.11 15.49
CA ALA A 98 -2.46 -0.55 15.91
C ALA A 98 -1.24 0.16 15.33
N GLU A 99 -1.25 0.49 14.04
CA GLU A 99 -0.19 1.24 13.36
C GLU A 99 0.03 2.62 14.01
N LYS A 100 -1.05 3.34 14.32
CA LYS A 100 -0.95 4.62 15.06
C LYS A 100 -0.36 4.48 16.46
N ASN A 101 -0.40 3.30 17.05
CA ASN A 101 0.07 3.04 18.41
C ASN A 101 1.41 2.28 18.41
N ASP A 102 1.94 1.93 17.25
CA ASP A 102 3.29 1.40 17.13
C ASP A 102 4.32 2.47 17.55
N PRO A 103 5.45 2.06 18.14
CA PRO A 103 6.46 2.99 18.59
C PRO A 103 7.02 3.77 17.40
N LYS A 104 6.84 5.10 17.42
CA LYS A 104 7.30 6.02 16.36
C LYS A 104 8.73 5.71 15.91
N THR A 105 8.91 5.68 14.60
CA THR A 105 10.23 5.47 13.98
C THR A 105 11.15 6.68 14.23
N PRO A 106 12.49 6.53 14.04
CA PRO A 106 13.41 7.66 14.18
C PRO A 106 13.13 8.84 13.23
N GLU A 107 12.51 8.57 12.07
CA GLU A 107 12.13 9.58 11.08
C GLU A 107 10.87 10.32 11.51
N GLU A 108 9.80 9.62 11.87
CA GLU A 108 8.57 10.26 12.40
C GLU A 108 8.85 11.12 13.65
N ARG A 109 9.79 10.69 14.51
CA ARG A 109 10.22 11.52 15.66
C ARG A 109 11.01 12.76 15.25
N ARG A 110 11.73 12.73 14.13
CA ARG A 110 12.42 13.91 13.58
C ARG A 110 11.44 14.85 12.92
N GLU A 111 10.47 14.32 12.19
CA GLU A 111 9.38 15.12 11.64
C GLU A 111 8.57 15.80 12.73
N ASP A 112 8.17 15.09 13.80
CA ASP A 112 7.50 15.69 14.96
C ASP A 112 8.31 16.86 15.55
N MET A 113 9.64 16.72 15.67
CA MET A 113 10.50 17.77 16.21
C MET A 113 10.57 18.99 15.29
N ILE A 114 10.53 18.77 13.98
CA ILE A 114 10.55 19.85 12.99
C ILE A 114 9.18 20.53 12.94
N GLU A 115 8.09 19.77 13.03
CA GLU A 115 6.72 20.28 13.11
C GLU A 115 6.50 21.09 14.39
N GLU A 116 6.98 20.62 15.56
CA GLU A 116 6.90 21.36 16.83
C GLU A 116 7.73 22.66 16.77
N ALA A 117 8.88 22.65 16.08
CA ALA A 117 9.73 23.82 15.94
C ALA A 117 9.21 24.86 14.94
N THR A 118 8.55 24.41 13.86
CA THR A 118 8.11 25.27 12.74
C THR A 118 6.63 25.64 12.82
N GLY A 119 5.82 24.84 13.51
CA GLY A 119 4.37 25.00 13.64
C GLY A 119 3.59 24.72 12.33
N VAL A 120 4.21 24.03 11.37
CA VAL A 120 3.64 23.71 10.06
C VAL A 120 3.64 22.19 9.88
N GLU A 121 2.47 21.62 9.60
CA GLU A 121 2.32 20.20 9.25
C GLU A 121 3.16 19.89 8.01
N ASN A 122 4.07 18.93 8.14
CA ASN A 122 4.99 18.53 7.07
C ASN A 122 4.35 17.41 6.24
N ASP A 123 3.51 17.77 5.28
CA ASP A 123 2.86 16.85 4.34
C ASP A 123 3.79 16.51 3.16
N GLY A 124 4.95 15.90 3.46
CA GLY A 124 5.94 15.48 2.45
C GLY A 124 6.83 16.60 1.88
N MET A 125 6.79 17.81 2.44
CA MET A 125 7.65 18.92 2.01
C MET A 125 9.13 18.68 2.30
N LEU A 126 9.44 17.99 3.41
CA LEU A 126 10.81 17.59 3.75
C LEU A 126 11.36 16.52 2.82
N ASP A 127 10.53 15.56 2.42
CA ASP A 127 10.91 14.52 1.46
C ASP A 127 11.26 15.16 0.12
N GLU A 128 10.40 16.05 -0.39
CA GLU A 128 10.65 16.78 -1.63
C GLU A 128 11.94 17.63 -1.55
N LEU A 129 12.24 18.21 -0.39
CA LEU A 129 13.44 19.03 -0.19
C LEU A 129 14.72 18.19 -0.04
N MET A 130 14.62 16.99 0.54
CA MET A 130 15.72 16.04 0.64
C MET A 130 16.03 15.36 -0.70
N ASP A 131 15.00 15.01 -1.47
CA ASP A 131 15.16 14.48 -2.82
C ASP A 131 15.87 15.52 -3.70
N ASN A 132 15.40 16.78 -3.68
CA ASN A 132 16.02 17.87 -4.42
C ASN A 132 17.47 18.18 -3.95
N LEU A 133 17.76 18.04 -2.66
CA LEU A 133 19.13 18.17 -2.15
C LEU A 133 20.02 17.01 -2.61
N THR A 134 19.47 15.80 -2.68
CA THR A 134 20.18 14.61 -3.15
C THR A 134 20.50 14.73 -4.64
N ASP A 135 19.52 15.12 -5.45
CA ASP A 135 19.70 15.40 -6.87
C ASP A 135 20.77 16.48 -7.09
N ALA A 136 20.76 17.57 -6.32
CA ALA A 136 21.76 18.62 -6.41
C ALA A 136 23.18 18.14 -6.00
N VAL A 137 23.29 17.22 -5.05
CA VAL A 137 24.57 16.62 -4.65
C VAL A 137 25.08 15.65 -5.72
N GLU A 138 24.20 14.88 -6.36
CA GLU A 138 24.56 14.02 -7.48
C GLU A 138 25.04 14.84 -8.68
N GLU A 139 24.32 15.91 -9.05
CA GLU A 139 24.70 16.81 -10.15
C GLU A 139 26.07 17.47 -9.92
N VAL A 140 26.33 17.98 -8.71
CA VAL A 140 27.64 18.56 -8.34
C VAL A 140 28.74 17.50 -8.36
N ASN A 141 28.44 16.26 -7.97
CA ASN A 141 29.42 15.18 -7.97
C ASN A 141 29.75 14.71 -9.40
N GLU A 142 28.75 14.66 -10.29
CA GLU A 142 28.97 14.38 -11.72
C GLU A 142 29.79 15.49 -12.38
N GLU A 143 29.46 16.77 -12.15
CA GLU A 143 30.27 17.90 -12.65
C GLU A 143 31.72 17.83 -12.14
N MET A 144 31.93 17.54 -10.85
CA MET A 144 33.28 17.43 -10.29
C MET A 144 34.08 16.27 -10.89
N VAL A 145 33.42 15.16 -11.23
CA VAL A 145 34.06 14.01 -11.90
C VAL A 145 34.42 14.34 -13.35
N GLU A 146 33.54 15.03 -14.09
CA GLU A 146 33.82 15.48 -15.44
C GLU A 146 34.96 16.52 -15.49
N ASP A 147 34.99 17.47 -14.54
CA ASP A 147 36.09 18.44 -14.41
C ASP A 147 37.43 17.77 -14.07
N LEU A 148 37.42 16.73 -13.23
CA LEU A 148 38.61 15.93 -12.93
C LEU A 148 39.10 15.14 -14.15
N GLN A 149 38.17 14.67 -14.98
CA GLN A 149 38.50 13.94 -16.19
C GLN A 149 39.03 14.86 -17.29
N GLN A 150 38.44 16.05 -17.48
CA GLN A 150 38.96 17.06 -18.41
C GLN A 150 40.33 17.59 -17.97
N SER A 151 40.50 17.88 -16.68
CA SER A 151 41.82 18.31 -16.17
C SER A 151 42.88 17.22 -16.28
N SER A 152 42.51 15.93 -16.18
CA SER A 152 43.41 14.82 -16.47
C SER A 152 43.81 14.73 -17.94
N GLU A 153 42.88 15.00 -18.88
CA GLU A 153 43.17 15.02 -20.32
C GLU A 153 43.98 16.26 -20.75
N GLU A 154 43.83 17.38 -20.05
CA GLU A 154 44.56 18.62 -20.34
C GLU A 154 46.01 18.61 -19.78
N ILE A 155 46.30 17.77 -18.78
CA ILE A 155 47.62 17.70 -18.10
C ILE A 155 48.55 16.63 -18.71
N LEU A 156 48.04 15.56 -19.35
CA LEU A 156 48.90 14.52 -19.91
C LEU A 156 49.17 14.71 -21.41
N SER A 157 50.28 15.39 -21.73
CA SER A 157 50.96 15.15 -23.00
C SER A 157 51.73 13.82 -22.91
N GLU A 158 51.62 12.94 -23.92
CA GLU A 158 52.28 11.63 -23.97
C GLU A 158 53.80 11.69 -23.74
N ASP A 159 54.41 12.86 -23.96
CA ASP A 159 55.84 13.11 -23.80
C ASP A 159 56.28 13.27 -22.33
N GLU A 160 55.46 13.82 -21.43
CA GLU A 160 55.84 14.00 -20.02
C GLU A 160 55.62 12.72 -19.20
N PHE A 161 54.60 11.93 -19.55
CA PHE A 161 54.33 10.64 -18.89
C PHE A 161 55.46 9.62 -19.12
N ASN A 162 56.03 9.59 -20.33
CA ASN A 162 57.19 8.74 -20.65
C ASN A 162 58.48 9.20 -19.96
N GLN A 163 58.57 10.47 -19.54
CA GLN A 163 59.73 11.01 -18.84
C GLN A 163 59.73 10.71 -17.33
N MET A 164 58.56 10.44 -16.74
CA MET A 164 58.42 10.06 -15.32
C MET A 164 58.56 8.56 -15.05
N MET A 165 58.53 7.72 -16.07
CA MET A 165 58.70 6.27 -15.92
C MET A 165 60.19 5.93 -15.76
N LEU A 166 60.60 5.60 -14.53
CA LEU A 166 61.96 5.09 -14.27
C LEU A 166 62.21 3.82 -15.09
N THR A 167 63.40 3.73 -15.68
CA THR A 167 63.79 2.53 -16.43
C THR A 167 64.05 1.36 -15.49
N GLU A 168 63.82 0.13 -15.97
CA GLU A 168 63.98 -1.13 -15.20
C GLU A 168 65.38 -1.23 -14.55
N GLU A 169 66.39 -0.64 -15.17
CA GLU A 169 67.79 -0.58 -14.71
C GLU A 169 67.99 0.31 -13.46
N GLU A 170 67.17 1.34 -13.29
CA GLU A 170 67.23 2.26 -12.14
C GLU A 170 66.48 1.70 -10.93
N LEU A 171 65.42 0.91 -11.16
CA LEU A 171 64.72 0.15 -10.14
C LEU A 171 65.60 -0.96 -9.53
N GLU A 172 66.37 -1.68 -10.36
CA GLU A 172 67.29 -2.72 -9.88
C GLU A 172 68.42 -2.16 -8.99
N LYS A 173 68.92 -0.94 -9.27
CA LYS A 173 69.93 -0.28 -8.41
C LYS A 173 69.38 0.10 -7.04
N LEU A 174 68.14 0.59 -6.99
CA LEU A 174 67.44 0.93 -5.75
C LEU A 174 67.13 -0.29 -4.88
N GLU A 175 66.91 -1.46 -5.49
CA GLU A 175 66.75 -2.71 -4.75
C GLU A 175 68.08 -3.28 -4.22
N GLN A 176 69.19 -3.11 -4.95
CA GLN A 176 70.51 -3.49 -4.45
C GLN A 176 70.96 -2.63 -3.27
N GLU A 177 70.60 -1.35 -3.24
CA GLU A 177 70.95 -0.43 -2.15
C GLU A 177 70.20 -0.72 -0.84
N LYS A 178 69.07 -1.43 -0.91
CA LYS A 178 68.28 -1.87 0.27
C LYS A 178 68.79 -3.15 0.94
N ARG A 179 69.85 -3.78 0.42
CA ARG A 179 70.45 -4.99 1.02
C ARG A 179 71.31 -4.61 2.23
N ILE A 180 70.85 -4.99 3.43
CA ILE A 180 71.57 -4.78 4.70
C ILE A 180 72.95 -5.45 4.62
N PRO A 181 74.06 -4.78 5.00
CA PRO A 181 75.39 -5.37 4.94
C PRO A 181 75.50 -6.58 5.87
N VAL A 182 76.18 -7.63 5.40
CA VAL A 182 76.25 -8.98 6.00
C VAL A 182 76.80 -9.01 7.45
N ASN A 183 77.37 -7.91 7.93
CA ASN A 183 78.00 -7.81 9.25
C ASN A 183 77.16 -7.06 10.32
N TYR A 184 75.84 -6.96 10.15
CA TYR A 184 74.97 -6.37 11.16
C TYR A 184 74.79 -7.31 12.36
N ILE A 185 75.31 -6.91 13.53
CA ILE A 185 75.00 -7.56 14.82
C ILE A 185 73.99 -6.65 15.55
N PRO A 186 72.77 -7.12 15.85
CA PRO A 186 71.78 -6.34 16.58
C PRO A 186 72.28 -6.04 18.01
N PHE A 187 72.21 -4.77 18.43
CA PHE A 187 72.49 -4.36 19.80
C PHE A 187 71.26 -4.68 20.68
N ASP A 188 71.41 -5.56 21.68
CA ASP A 188 70.33 -5.97 22.59
C ASP A 188 70.20 -4.97 23.74
N TYR A 189 69.17 -4.13 23.72
CA TYR A 189 68.91 -3.08 24.72
C TYR A 189 68.09 -3.58 25.92
N ARG A 190 68.56 -4.64 26.58
CA ARG A 190 68.06 -5.01 27.91
C ARG A 190 68.95 -4.43 29.00
N ILE A 191 68.62 -3.22 29.45
CA ILE A 191 68.94 -2.67 30.78
C ILE A 191 67.73 -1.87 31.26
#